data_AF-A0A8T5I199-F1
#
_entry.id   AF-A0A8T5I199-F1
#
_cell.length_a   1.000
_cell.length_b   1.000
_cell.length_c   1.000
_cell.angle_alpha   90.00
_cell.angle_beta   90.00
_cell.angle_gamma   90.00
#
_symmetry.space_group_name_H-M   'P 1'
#
loop_
_entity.id
_entity.type
_entity.pdbx_description
1 polymer ?
#
loop_
_entity_poly.entity_id
_entity_poly.type
_entity_poly.pdbx_seq_one_letter_code
_entity_poly.pdbx_strand_id
1 'polypeptide(L)'
;MTKTTKKTKKSSKSKKAAVAETLLDQEKETTSKKAKVVVKAVLGGARVVTEVTDEAREFYNQSRFGTLTETGKVELSLLEAYYLMEKGKLDVKSEAGRKVSFEQFVKKARKLEPNFQIRYCVFKDMRNRGYIIKTALKFGADFRVYDRGVKPGEDHA
;
A
#
# COMPACT_ATOMS: atom_id res chain seq x y z
N MET A 1 4.01 36.94 67.38
CA MET A 1 2.97 35.92 67.09
C MET A 1 2.04 36.54 66.06
N THR A 2 1.78 36.08 64.83
CA THR A 2 1.78 34.76 64.20
C THR A 2 1.65 34.93 62.67
N LYS A 3 2.41 34.10 61.93
CA LYS A 3 2.13 33.44 60.63
C LYS A 3 1.92 34.28 59.35
N THR A 4 2.99 34.30 58.55
CA THR A 4 3.06 34.46 57.10
C THR A 4 2.40 33.28 56.36
N THR A 5 1.51 33.54 55.41
CA THR A 5 0.98 32.54 54.46
C THR A 5 1.61 32.67 53.07
N LYS A 6 2.27 31.58 52.68
CA LYS A 6 2.90 31.28 51.39
C LYS A 6 1.82 30.78 50.41
N LYS A 7 1.71 31.34 49.21
CA LYS A 7 0.94 30.72 48.10
C LYS A 7 1.75 30.74 46.80
N THR A 8 2.60 29.72 46.70
CA THR A 8 2.88 28.87 45.52
C THR A 8 2.55 29.42 44.13
N LYS A 9 3.61 29.90 43.44
CA LYS A 9 3.82 29.73 41.98
C LYS A 9 4.15 28.25 41.71
N LYS A 10 3.25 27.50 41.06
CA LYS A 10 3.60 26.32 40.23
C LYS A 10 2.37 25.77 39.52
N SER A 11 2.56 25.39 38.25
CA SER A 11 1.71 24.51 37.42
C SER A 11 0.99 25.09 36.19
N SER A 12 1.49 26.17 35.59
CA SER A 12 1.10 26.53 34.21
C SER A 12 1.77 25.65 33.13
N LYS A 13 2.56 24.64 33.51
CA LYS A 13 3.35 23.80 32.58
C LYS A 13 2.78 22.40 32.30
N SER A 14 1.74 21.95 33.03
CA SER A 14 1.16 20.60 32.85
C SER A 14 -0.09 20.55 31.96
N LYS A 15 -0.77 21.68 31.71
CA LYS A 15 -1.99 21.69 30.86
C LYS A 15 -1.71 21.64 29.36
N LYS A 16 -0.53 22.08 28.88
CA LYS A 16 -0.19 22.05 27.44
C LYS A 16 0.17 20.65 26.93
N ALA A 17 0.70 19.78 27.79
CA ALA A 17 1.06 18.40 27.41
C ALA A 17 -0.20 17.53 27.23
N ALA A 18 -1.17 17.64 28.16
CA ALA A 18 -2.42 16.90 28.10
C ALA A 18 -3.25 17.25 26.86
N VAL A 19 -3.31 18.53 26.47
CA VAL A 19 -4.05 18.99 25.28
C VAL A 19 -3.38 18.51 23.98
N ALA A 20 -2.05 18.37 23.95
CA ALA A 20 -1.32 17.84 22.79
C ALA A 20 -1.47 16.32 22.65
N GLU A 21 -1.55 15.60 23.76
CA GLU A 21 -1.76 14.14 23.80
C GLU A 21 -3.19 13.78 23.35
N THR A 22 -4.19 14.57 23.76
CA THR A 22 -5.57 14.42 23.28
C THR A 22 -5.71 14.72 21.78
N LEU A 23 -4.89 15.62 21.20
CA LEU A 23 -4.91 15.88 19.76
C LEU A 23 -4.27 14.75 18.94
N LEU A 24 -3.24 14.08 19.48
CA LEU A 24 -2.58 12.95 18.81
C LEU A 24 -3.43 11.67 18.82
N ASP A 25 -4.28 11.49 19.83
CA ASP A 25 -5.22 10.37 19.88
C ASP A 25 -6.43 10.59 18.95
N GLN A 26 -6.84 11.83 18.72
CA GLN A 26 -7.94 12.18 17.80
C GLN A 26 -7.53 12.05 16.31
N GLU A 27 -6.24 12.20 15.97
CA GLU A 27 -5.73 11.93 14.61
C GLU A 27 -5.62 10.43 14.29
N LYS A 28 -5.39 9.59 15.31
CA LYS A 28 -5.39 8.12 15.15
C LYS A 28 -6.79 7.54 14.96
N GLU A 29 -7.81 8.14 15.56
CA GLU A 29 -9.20 7.67 15.43
C GLU A 29 -9.88 8.12 14.13
N THR A 30 -9.45 9.23 13.53
CA THR A 30 -10.07 9.79 12.31
C THR A 30 -9.60 9.15 11.01
N THR A 31 -8.52 8.36 11.02
CA THR A 31 -8.03 7.64 9.83
C THR A 31 -8.74 6.30 9.56
N SER A 32 -9.58 5.80 10.47
CA SER A 32 -10.11 4.42 10.42
C SER A 32 -11.53 4.25 9.86
N LYS A 33 -12.20 5.28 9.33
CA LYS A 33 -13.59 5.15 8.83
C LYS A 33 -13.85 5.68 7.42
N LYS A 34 -12.87 5.67 6.51
CA LYS A 34 -13.20 5.67 5.08
C LYS A 34 -13.69 4.28 4.70
N ALA A 35 -14.89 4.19 4.13
CA ALA A 35 -15.39 2.97 3.52
C ALA A 35 -14.28 2.37 2.63
N LYS A 36 -13.99 1.08 2.80
CA LYS A 36 -12.86 0.41 2.14
C LYS A 36 -13.12 0.39 0.63
N VAL A 37 -12.63 1.40 -0.09
CA VAL A 37 -12.80 1.50 -1.54
C VAL A 37 -12.06 0.36 -2.21
N VAL A 38 -12.77 -0.41 -3.03
CA VAL A 38 -12.21 -1.54 -3.78
C VAL A 38 -12.16 -1.13 -5.25
N VAL A 39 -10.94 -1.03 -5.79
CA VAL A 39 -10.69 -0.65 -7.18
C VAL A 39 -10.98 -1.86 -8.08
N LYS A 40 -11.74 -1.65 -9.16
CA LYS A 40 -11.98 -2.70 -10.16
C LYS A 40 -10.82 -2.76 -11.15
N ALA A 41 -10.48 -3.97 -11.58
CA ALA A 41 -9.45 -4.19 -12.57
C ALA A 41 -9.77 -5.38 -13.49
N VAL A 42 -9.15 -5.39 -14.67
CA VAL A 42 -9.28 -6.45 -15.67
C VAL A 42 -7.94 -7.18 -15.79
N LEU A 43 -7.98 -8.50 -15.67
CA LEU A 43 -6.84 -9.39 -15.93
C LEU A 43 -6.76 -9.71 -17.42
N GLY A 44 -5.74 -9.19 -18.09
CA GLY A 44 -5.42 -9.43 -19.50
C GLY A 44 -4.00 -9.95 -19.66
N GLY A 45 -3.86 -11.21 -20.10
CA GLY A 45 -2.56 -11.88 -20.19
C GLY A 45 -1.77 -11.85 -18.87
N ALA A 46 -0.55 -11.33 -18.91
CA ALA A 46 0.35 -11.20 -17.76
C ALA A 46 0.20 -9.89 -16.97
N ARG A 47 -0.84 -9.10 -17.25
CA ARG A 47 -1.05 -7.78 -16.65
C ARG A 47 -2.46 -7.63 -16.11
N VAL A 48 -2.59 -6.79 -15.09
CA VAL A 48 -3.88 -6.42 -14.51
C VAL A 48 -4.02 -4.92 -14.59
N VAL A 49 -5.04 -4.45 -15.31
CA VAL A 49 -5.24 -3.03 -15.60
C VAL A 49 -6.44 -2.52 -14.81
N THR A 50 -6.24 -1.46 -14.03
CA THR A 50 -7.31 -0.85 -13.23
C THR A 50 -8.30 -0.05 -14.09
N GLU A 51 -9.45 0.26 -13.49
CA GLU A 51 -10.28 1.38 -13.93
C GLU A 51 -9.58 2.73 -13.73
N VAL A 52 -10.16 3.78 -14.31
CA VAL A 52 -9.65 5.15 -14.21
C VAL A 52 -10.30 5.83 -13.01
N THR A 53 -9.68 5.69 -11.84
CA THR A 53 -10.14 6.34 -10.60
C THR A 53 -8.96 6.91 -9.81
N ASP A 54 -9.23 7.84 -8.90
CA ASP A 54 -8.18 8.43 -8.06
C ASP A 54 -7.60 7.39 -7.09
N GLU A 55 -8.44 6.50 -6.56
CA GLU A 55 -7.99 5.41 -5.69
C GLU A 55 -7.09 4.42 -6.44
N ALA A 56 -7.33 4.20 -7.74
CA ALA A 56 -6.43 3.42 -8.57
C ALA A 56 -5.08 4.12 -8.72
N ARG A 57 -5.08 5.44 -8.99
CA ARG A 57 -3.85 6.24 -9.11
C ARG A 57 -3.04 6.25 -7.82
N GLU A 58 -3.69 6.22 -6.66
CA GLU A 58 -3.02 6.14 -5.36
C GLU A 58 -2.17 4.87 -5.19
N PHE A 59 -2.54 3.76 -5.84
CA PHE A 59 -1.68 2.58 -5.87
C PHE A 59 -0.28 2.91 -6.40
N TYR A 60 -0.20 3.73 -7.44
CA TYR A 60 1.06 4.22 -7.97
C TYR A 60 1.65 5.34 -7.10
N ASN A 61 0.87 6.40 -6.82
CA ASN A 61 1.40 7.62 -6.19
C ASN A 61 1.95 7.39 -4.77
N GLN A 62 1.20 6.67 -3.94
CA GLN A 62 1.55 6.47 -2.53
C GLN A 62 2.37 5.20 -2.33
N SER A 63 1.90 4.09 -2.90
CA SER A 63 2.46 2.77 -2.64
C SER A 63 3.38 2.25 -3.74
N ARG A 64 3.56 3.01 -4.83
CA ARG A 64 4.40 2.63 -5.97
C ARG A 64 4.09 1.22 -6.46
N PHE A 65 2.82 0.86 -6.61
CA PHE A 65 2.37 -0.34 -7.32
C PHE A 65 2.17 -0.03 -8.80
N GLY A 66 2.54 -0.97 -9.66
CA GLY A 66 2.36 -0.89 -11.10
C GLY A 66 3.12 0.25 -11.77
N THR A 67 2.62 0.60 -12.95
CA THR A 67 3.01 1.77 -13.76
C THR A 67 1.77 2.54 -14.17
N LEU A 68 1.80 3.87 -14.03
CA LEU A 68 0.73 4.74 -14.48
C LEU A 68 0.79 4.89 -16.00
N THR A 69 -0.32 4.63 -16.69
CA THR A 69 -0.45 4.82 -18.13
C THR A 69 -0.90 6.23 -18.46
N GLU A 70 -0.67 6.68 -19.69
CA GLU A 70 -1.12 8.00 -20.19
C GLU A 70 -2.64 8.17 -20.09
N THR A 71 -3.40 7.07 -20.19
CA THR A 71 -4.86 7.05 -20.04
C THR A 71 -5.32 7.17 -18.57
N GLY A 72 -4.40 7.31 -17.61
CA GLY A 72 -4.69 7.40 -16.19
C GLY A 72 -5.09 6.08 -15.52
N LYS A 73 -4.79 4.94 -16.14
CA LYS A 73 -4.96 3.61 -15.54
C LYS A 73 -3.65 3.16 -14.90
N VAL A 74 -3.72 2.24 -13.95
CA VAL A 74 -2.53 1.60 -13.38
C VAL A 74 -2.42 0.18 -13.92
N GLU A 75 -1.28 -0.11 -14.53
CA GLU A 75 -0.93 -1.45 -14.99
C GLU A 75 -0.11 -2.15 -13.91
N LEU A 76 -0.66 -3.22 -13.35
CA LEU A 76 -0.08 -4.00 -12.28
C LEU A 76 0.54 -5.29 -12.84
N SER A 77 1.66 -5.72 -12.26
CA SER A 77 2.14 -7.09 -12.41
C SER A 77 1.21 -8.08 -11.68
N LEU A 78 1.31 -9.37 -12.03
CA LEU A 78 0.52 -10.42 -11.38
C LEU A 78 0.77 -10.49 -9.87
N LEU A 79 2.02 -10.28 -9.44
CA LEU A 79 2.40 -10.26 -8.02
C LEU A 79 1.77 -9.09 -7.27
N GLU A 80 1.84 -7.89 -7.85
CA GLU A 80 1.24 -6.69 -7.26
C GLU A 80 -0.28 -6.80 -7.18
N ALA A 81 -0.93 -7.28 -8.25
CA ALA A 81 -2.37 -7.45 -8.27
C ALA A 81 -2.84 -8.49 -7.25
N TYR A 82 -2.18 -9.65 -7.16
CA TYR A 82 -2.52 -10.67 -6.18
C TYR A 82 -2.36 -10.16 -4.74
N TYR A 83 -1.31 -9.39 -4.46
CA TYR A 83 -1.13 -8.73 -3.16
C TYR A 83 -2.27 -7.78 -2.83
N LEU A 84 -2.69 -6.93 -3.78
CA LEU A 84 -3.78 -5.98 -3.56
C LEU A 84 -5.14 -6.68 -3.41
N MET A 85 -5.36 -7.80 -4.13
CA MET A 85 -6.51 -8.67 -3.91
C MET A 85 -6.51 -9.23 -2.49
N GLU A 86 -5.38 -9.75 -2.00
CA GLU A 86 -5.27 -10.30 -0.63
C GLU A 86 -5.53 -9.23 0.44
N LYS A 87 -5.15 -7.97 0.20
CA LYS A 87 -5.47 -6.85 1.10
C LYS A 87 -6.91 -6.36 0.98
N GLY A 88 -7.68 -6.89 0.03
CA GLY A 88 -9.06 -6.49 -0.24
C GLY A 88 -9.16 -5.06 -0.77
N LYS A 89 -8.16 -4.63 -1.57
CA LYS A 89 -8.13 -3.32 -2.22
C LYS A 89 -8.45 -3.38 -3.72
N LEU A 90 -8.42 -4.58 -4.31
CA LEU A 90 -8.58 -4.80 -5.75
C LEU A 90 -9.60 -5.92 -6.01
N ASP A 91 -10.58 -5.65 -6.87
CA ASP A 91 -11.52 -6.65 -7.41
C ASP A 91 -11.18 -6.91 -8.88
N VAL A 92 -10.77 -8.13 -9.20
CA VAL A 92 -10.27 -8.49 -10.53
C VAL A 92 -11.33 -9.25 -11.30
N LYS A 93 -11.56 -8.82 -12.54
CA LYS A 93 -12.43 -9.47 -13.52
C LYS A 93 -11.61 -10.00 -14.70
N SER A 94 -12.11 -11.03 -15.36
CA SER A 94 -11.58 -11.48 -16.65
C SER A 94 -11.95 -10.48 -17.76
N GLU A 95 -11.32 -10.58 -18.92
CA GLU A 95 -11.73 -9.85 -20.14
C GLU A 95 -13.22 -10.06 -20.48
N ALA A 96 -13.76 -11.25 -20.22
CA ALA A 96 -15.18 -11.56 -20.38
C ALA A 96 -16.10 -10.99 -19.26
N GLY A 97 -15.59 -10.11 -18.39
CA GLY A 97 -16.36 -9.46 -17.32
C GLY A 97 -16.67 -10.31 -16.08
N ARG A 98 -16.31 -11.59 -16.04
CA ARG A 98 -16.54 -12.48 -14.89
C ARG A 98 -15.55 -12.20 -13.76
N LYS A 99 -16.02 -12.26 -12.51
CA LYS A 99 -15.17 -12.15 -11.32
C LYS A 99 -14.14 -13.29 -11.30
N VAL A 100 -12.89 -12.96 -11.00
CA VAL A 100 -11.79 -13.92 -10.89
C VAL A 100 -11.56 -14.21 -9.41
N SER A 101 -11.70 -15.49 -9.01
CA SER A 101 -11.35 -15.89 -7.65
C SER A 101 -9.83 -15.92 -7.43
N PHE A 102 -9.39 -15.93 -6.17
CA PHE A 102 -7.97 -16.08 -5.83
C PHE A 102 -7.34 -17.33 -6.46
N GLU A 103 -8.03 -18.47 -6.41
CA GLU A 103 -7.56 -19.73 -6.99
C GLU A 103 -7.42 -19.64 -8.51
N GLN A 104 -8.40 -19.03 -9.19
CA GLN A 104 -8.36 -18.82 -10.64
C GLN A 104 -7.21 -17.87 -11.02
N PHE A 105 -6.98 -16.83 -10.22
CA PHE A 105 -5.88 -15.90 -10.42
C PHE A 105 -4.53 -16.63 -10.32
N VAL A 106 -4.29 -17.36 -9.22
CA VAL A 106 -3.04 -18.09 -9.01
C VAL A 106 -2.84 -19.15 -10.09
N LYS A 107 -3.90 -19.86 -10.49
CA LYS A 107 -3.83 -20.85 -11.58
C LYS A 107 -3.39 -20.22 -12.90
N LYS A 108 -3.92 -19.03 -13.24
CA LYS A 108 -3.48 -18.28 -14.42
C LYS A 108 -2.05 -17.77 -14.27
N ALA A 109 -1.72 -17.21 -13.11
CA ALA A 109 -0.41 -16.64 -12.87
C ALA A 109 0.72 -17.69 -12.94
N ARG A 110 0.50 -18.89 -12.37
CA ARG A 110 1.44 -20.01 -12.47
C ARG A 110 1.70 -20.50 -13.89
N LYS A 111 0.76 -20.29 -14.81
CA LYS A 111 0.94 -20.65 -16.24
C LYS A 111 1.78 -19.62 -16.98
N LEU A 112 1.73 -18.36 -16.55
CA LEU A 112 2.39 -17.24 -17.21
C LEU A 112 3.78 -16.95 -16.62
N GLU A 113 3.93 -17.09 -15.31
CA GLU A 113 5.17 -16.86 -14.59
C GLU A 113 5.60 -18.13 -13.84
N PRO A 114 6.71 -18.78 -14.24
CA PRO A 114 7.33 -19.82 -13.46
C PRO A 114 7.64 -19.33 -12.04
N ASN A 115 7.54 -20.23 -11.06
CA ASN A 115 7.82 -19.93 -9.65
C ASN A 115 6.97 -18.79 -9.04
N PHE A 116 5.81 -18.47 -9.62
CA PHE A 116 4.93 -17.38 -9.15
C PHE A 116 4.70 -17.42 -7.64
N GLN A 117 4.39 -18.58 -7.06
CA GLN A 117 4.11 -18.70 -5.63
C GLN A 117 5.33 -18.38 -4.76
N ILE A 118 6.51 -18.87 -5.14
CA ILE A 118 7.76 -18.62 -4.40
C ILE A 118 8.11 -17.13 -4.47
N ARG A 119 8.05 -16.56 -5.67
CA ARG A 119 8.26 -15.12 -5.92
C ARG A 119 7.25 -14.27 -5.14
N TYR A 120 6.00 -14.74 -5.06
CA TYR A 120 4.97 -14.06 -4.28
C TYR A 120 5.23 -14.05 -2.78
N CYS A 121 5.72 -15.15 -2.20
CA CYS A 121 6.08 -15.19 -0.78
C CYS A 121 7.12 -14.11 -0.44
N VAL A 122 8.18 -14.00 -1.25
CA VAL A 122 9.22 -12.97 -1.10
C VAL A 122 8.64 -11.57 -1.29
N PHE A 123 7.85 -11.36 -2.35
CA PHE A 123 7.21 -10.08 -2.63
C PHE A 123 6.33 -9.62 -1.47
N LYS A 124 5.51 -10.52 -0.94
CA LYS A 124 4.58 -10.26 0.18
C LYS A 124 5.34 -9.91 1.45
N ASP A 125 6.39 -10.65 1.79
CA ASP A 125 7.22 -10.37 2.97
C ASP A 125 7.84 -8.97 2.89
N MET A 126 8.48 -8.65 1.75
CA MET A 126 9.10 -7.34 1.53
C MET A 126 8.09 -6.18 1.59
N ARG A 127 6.91 -6.35 0.96
CA ARG A 127 5.83 -5.35 1.02
C ARG A 127 5.26 -5.18 2.43
N ASN A 128 5.10 -6.27 3.18
CA ASN A 128 4.60 -6.20 4.56
C ASN A 128 5.60 -5.49 5.49
N ARG A 129 6.91 -5.60 5.23
CA ARG A 129 7.98 -4.90 5.96
C ARG A 129 8.13 -3.42 5.60
N GLY A 130 7.40 -2.95 4.58
CA GLY A 130 7.40 -1.56 4.13
C GLY A 130 8.44 -1.23 3.06
N TYR A 131 9.10 -2.22 2.48
CA TYR A 131 10.01 -2.01 1.34
C TYR A 131 9.21 -1.79 0.06
N ILE A 132 9.76 -0.98 -0.84
CA ILE A 132 9.24 -0.87 -2.21
C ILE A 132 9.96 -1.93 -3.04
N ILE A 133 9.23 -2.97 -3.42
CA ILE A 133 9.74 -4.03 -4.29
C ILE A 133 9.09 -3.95 -5.67
N LYS A 134 9.91 -4.11 -6.71
CA LYS A 134 9.52 -4.10 -8.12
C LYS A 134 10.14 -5.28 -8.85
N THR A 135 9.52 -5.75 -9.91
CA THR A 135 10.07 -6.82 -10.75
C THR A 135 11.28 -6.33 -11.53
N ALA A 136 12.37 -7.10 -11.56
CA ALA A 136 13.62 -6.75 -12.25
C ALA A 136 13.97 -7.69 -13.41
N LEU A 137 12.97 -8.39 -13.98
CA LEU A 137 13.18 -9.45 -14.98
C LEU A 137 14.04 -9.02 -16.19
N LYS A 138 13.99 -7.73 -16.56
CA LYS A 138 14.81 -7.14 -17.62
C LYS A 138 16.32 -7.16 -17.35
N PHE A 139 16.73 -7.31 -16.09
CA PHE A 139 18.11 -7.24 -15.63
C PHE A 139 18.64 -8.61 -15.15
N GLY A 140 17.92 -9.70 -15.45
CA GLY A 140 18.31 -11.05 -15.01
C GLY A 140 18.09 -11.32 -13.52
N ALA A 141 17.40 -10.43 -12.81
CA ALA A 141 17.05 -10.59 -11.40
C ALA A 141 15.52 -10.69 -11.22
N ASP A 142 15.08 -11.36 -10.17
CA ASP A 142 13.64 -11.44 -9.87
C ASP A 142 13.07 -10.08 -9.46
N PHE A 143 13.80 -9.36 -8.60
CA PHE A 143 13.34 -8.17 -7.92
C PHE A 143 14.43 -7.10 -7.82
N ARG A 144 13.97 -5.86 -7.78
CA ARG A 144 14.72 -4.70 -7.29
C ARG A 144 14.01 -4.19 -6.04
N VAL A 145 14.75 -3.93 -4.98
CA VAL A 145 14.23 -3.54 -3.67
C VAL A 145 14.79 -2.18 -3.32
N TYR A 146 13.92 -1.25 -2.98
CA TYR A 146 14.30 0.07 -2.50
C TYR A 146 14.08 0.13 -0.99
N ASP A 147 14.96 0.85 -0.31
CA ASP A 147 14.87 1.08 1.12
C ASP A 147 13.58 1.80 1.52
N ARG A 148 13.25 1.67 2.80
CA ARG A 148 12.04 2.29 3.36
C ARG A 148 12.11 3.80 3.22
N GLY A 149 11.10 4.37 2.57
CA GLY A 149 11.00 5.82 2.32
C GLY A 149 11.77 6.30 1.09
N VAL A 150 12.61 5.47 0.48
CA VAL A 150 13.34 5.80 -0.76
C VAL A 150 12.44 5.51 -1.95
N LYS A 151 12.11 6.55 -2.73
CA LYS A 151 11.26 6.37 -3.91
C LYS A 151 12.11 5.97 -5.12
N PRO A 152 11.61 5.08 -5.99
CA PRO A 152 12.26 4.80 -7.27
C PRO A 152 12.45 6.10 -8.07
N GLY A 153 13.70 6.44 -8.38
CA GLY A 153 14.09 7.69 -9.05
C GLY A 153 14.77 8.72 -8.14
N GLU A 154 14.73 8.55 -6.82
CA GLU A 154 15.46 9.41 -5.86
C GLU A 154 16.82 8.81 -5.45
N ASP A 155 16.98 7.48 -5.50
CA ASP A 155 18.25 6.79 -5.25
C ASP A 155 18.33 5.47 -6.06
N HIS A 156 19.53 4.91 -6.19
CA HIS A 156 19.78 3.64 -6.87
C HIS A 156 19.32 2.44 -6.02
N ALA A 157 18.79 1.41 -6.69
CA ALA A 157 18.28 0.17 -6.08
C ALA A 157 19.37 -0.85 -5.78
#